data_AF-A0A7W1QXX6-F1
#
_entry.id   AF-A0A7W1QXX6-F1
#
_cell.length_a   1.000
_cell.length_b   1.000
_cell.length_c   1.000
_cell.angle_alpha   90.00
_cell.angle_beta   90.00
_cell.angle_gamma   90.00
#
_symmetry.space_group_name_H-M   'P 1'
#
loop_
_entity.id
_entity.type
_entity.pdbx_description
1 polymer ?
#
loop_
_entity_poly.entity_id
_entity_poly.type
_entity_poly.pdbx_seq_one_letter_code
_entity_poly.pdbx_strand_id
1 'polypeptide(L)'
;MALTMTVFAFGDTIRLKDGSIIKGKIVSFGDGKFVVLVGDGTRQRQLNFSASEVESIAFDSDSTPTANAKTSNDTSSNTDKNSTVITVGQTAPKTTDPPTSAPKINTDTKVQTPKPIEIGVKVLADNTANGWTNSGWVARKGQKIRISGTGRISLGGGRYSTASGNASLTDEKKLMAKEATGGLIAVIGDNNNNFIFIGDSREFIAAQDGALFLGVNEGNLDDNSGAFDVKIEIDPEIGY
;
A
#
# COMPACT_ATOMS: atom_id res chain seq x y z
N MET A 1 -40.84 32.19 -10.98
CA MET A 1 -40.38 30.83 -10.65
C MET A 1 -38.98 30.67 -11.20
N ALA A 2 -37.98 30.40 -10.37
CA ALA A 2 -36.65 29.99 -10.84
C ALA A 2 -36.57 28.47 -10.74
N LEU A 3 -36.38 27.79 -11.87
CA LEU A 3 -36.16 26.35 -11.91
C LEU A 3 -34.69 26.10 -11.56
N THR A 4 -34.39 25.88 -10.28
CA THR A 4 -33.04 25.56 -9.83
C THR A 4 -32.67 24.17 -10.34
N MET A 5 -31.83 24.12 -11.37
CA MET A 5 -31.33 22.87 -11.92
C MET A 5 -30.24 22.32 -10.98
N THR A 6 -30.63 21.45 -10.04
CA THR A 6 -29.70 20.78 -9.14
C THR A 6 -28.82 19.83 -9.95
N VAL A 7 -27.55 20.21 -10.15
CA VAL A 7 -26.56 19.32 -10.76
C VAL A 7 -26.25 18.21 -9.77
N PHE A 8 -26.56 16.97 -10.13
CA PHE A 8 -26.14 15.81 -9.36
C PHE A 8 -24.62 15.67 -9.46
N ALA A 9 -23.90 16.03 -8.40
CA ALA A 9 -22.51 15.63 -8.25
C ALA A 9 -22.50 14.11 -8.02
N PHE A 10 -22.17 13.35 -9.07
CA PHE A 10 -22.06 11.91 -8.99
C PHE A 10 -20.85 11.56 -8.09
N GLY A 11 -21.10 10.84 -7.00
CA GLY A 11 -20.04 10.28 -6.17
C GLY A 11 -19.51 8.97 -6.76
N ASP A 12 -18.34 8.56 -6.28
CA ASP A 12 -17.71 7.28 -6.62
C ASP A 12 -18.70 6.13 -6.49
N THR A 13 -18.63 5.18 -7.42
CA THR A 13 -19.49 4.00 -7.41
C THR A 13 -18.71 2.79 -6.93
N ILE A 14 -19.13 2.23 -5.80
CA ILE A 14 -18.56 1.04 -5.19
C ILE A 14 -19.52 -0.11 -5.41
N ARG A 15 -19.02 -1.22 -5.98
CA ARG A 15 -19.74 -2.49 -6.03
C ARG A 15 -19.20 -3.41 -4.95
N LEU A 16 -20.10 -4.07 -4.25
CA LEU A 16 -19.81 -5.05 -3.22
C LEU A 16 -20.07 -6.47 -3.76
N LYS A 17 -19.41 -7.47 -3.18
CA LYS A 17 -19.46 -8.88 -3.64
C LYS A 17 -20.81 -9.57 -3.44
N ASP A 18 -21.70 -8.98 -2.66
CA ASP A 18 -23.10 -9.39 -2.53
C ASP A 18 -23.99 -8.86 -3.70
N GLY A 19 -23.41 -8.07 -4.61
CA GLY A 19 -24.09 -7.38 -5.70
C GLY A 19 -24.64 -6.01 -5.34
N SER A 20 -24.49 -5.55 -4.08
CA SER A 20 -24.91 -4.22 -3.65
C SER A 20 -24.07 -3.13 -4.30
N ILE A 21 -24.72 -2.03 -4.69
CA ILE A 21 -24.05 -0.87 -5.30
C ILE A 21 -24.26 0.36 -4.42
N ILE A 22 -23.15 0.97 -3.99
CA ILE A 22 -23.12 2.17 -3.15
C ILE A 22 -22.58 3.32 -3.98
N LYS A 23 -23.20 4.49 -3.86
CA LYS A 23 -22.72 5.73 -4.48
C LYS A 23 -22.41 6.76 -3.40
N GLY A 24 -21.21 7.31 -3.41
CA GLY A 24 -20.76 8.29 -2.42
C GLY A 24 -19.30 8.64 -2.61
N LYS A 25 -18.83 9.71 -1.96
CA LYS A 25 -17.43 10.13 -2.07
C LYS A 25 -16.56 9.26 -1.16
N ILE A 26 -15.54 8.60 -1.71
CA ILE A 26 -14.49 7.95 -0.90
C ILE A 26 -13.62 9.07 -0.31
N VAL A 27 -13.44 9.06 1.01
CA VAL A 27 -12.70 10.12 1.73
C VAL A 27 -11.44 9.62 2.43
N SER A 28 -11.37 8.33 2.75
CA SER A 28 -10.13 7.70 3.21
C SER A 28 -10.14 6.19 2.99
N PHE A 29 -8.94 5.60 3.05
CA PHE A 29 -8.72 4.17 3.17
C PHE A 29 -7.72 3.92 4.29
N GLY A 30 -8.04 3.02 5.21
CA GLY A 30 -7.22 2.69 6.38
C GLY A 30 -7.78 1.46 7.11
N ASP A 31 -6.93 0.72 7.82
CA ASP A 31 -7.31 -0.52 8.53
C ASP A 31 -8.03 -1.57 7.64
N GLY A 32 -7.69 -1.58 6.35
CA GLY A 32 -8.35 -2.43 5.34
C GLY A 32 -9.79 -2.02 5.02
N LYS A 33 -10.23 -0.80 5.38
CA LYS A 33 -11.58 -0.28 5.17
C LYS A 33 -11.58 1.01 4.34
N PHE A 34 -12.52 1.10 3.41
CA PHE A 34 -12.88 2.34 2.72
C PHE A 34 -13.89 3.11 3.55
N VAL A 35 -13.65 4.41 3.75
CA VAL A 35 -14.59 5.34 4.36
C VAL A 35 -15.26 6.15 3.26
N VAL A 36 -16.60 6.11 3.24
CA VAL A 36 -17.43 6.62 2.14
C VAL A 36 -18.51 7.53 2.69
N LEU A 37 -18.63 8.74 2.13
CA LEU A 37 -19.69 9.69 2.46
C LEU A 37 -20.82 9.60 1.43
N VAL A 38 -22.01 9.20 1.89
CA VAL A 38 -23.22 9.00 1.08
C VAL A 38 -24.26 10.06 1.42
N GLY A 39 -24.83 10.72 0.41
CA GLY A 39 -25.82 11.79 0.57
C GLY A 39 -25.20 13.18 0.78
N ASP A 40 -26.07 14.20 0.84
CA ASP A 40 -25.74 15.62 0.80
C ASP A 40 -26.18 16.38 2.07
N GLY A 41 -25.48 17.47 2.36
CA GLY A 41 -25.82 18.41 3.44
C GLY A 41 -26.10 17.72 4.78
N THR A 42 -27.25 18.03 5.37
CA THR A 42 -27.69 17.49 6.68
C THR A 42 -28.13 16.02 6.64
N ARG A 43 -28.08 15.36 5.47
CA ARG A 43 -28.44 13.94 5.28
C ARG A 43 -27.25 13.05 4.93
N GLN A 44 -26.04 13.61 4.93
CA GLN A 44 -24.81 12.87 4.69
C GLN A 44 -24.59 11.80 5.78
N ARG A 45 -24.19 10.59 5.35
CA ARG A 45 -23.89 9.45 6.21
C ARG A 45 -22.52 8.89 5.87
N GLN A 46 -21.72 8.58 6.89
CA GLN A 46 -20.47 7.84 6.72
C GLN A 46 -20.76 6.33 6.75
N LEU A 47 -20.26 5.61 5.74
CA LEU A 47 -20.27 4.16 5.66
C LEU A 47 -18.82 3.67 5.59
N ASN A 48 -18.55 2.52 6.21
CA ASN A 48 -17.24 1.89 6.22
C ASN A 48 -17.36 0.49 5.58
N PHE A 49 -16.62 0.21 4.52
CA PHE A 49 -16.62 -1.09 3.84
C PHE A 49 -15.25 -1.74 3.90
N SER A 50 -15.17 -3.00 4.27
CA SER A 50 -13.91 -3.75 4.26
C SER A 50 -13.49 -4.02 2.82
N ALA A 51 -12.20 -3.92 2.50
CA ALA A 51 -11.69 -4.21 1.16
C ALA A 51 -11.99 -5.66 0.70
N SER A 52 -12.20 -6.58 1.65
CA SER A 52 -12.67 -7.95 1.38
C SER A 52 -14.10 -8.03 0.85
N GLU A 53 -14.95 -7.04 1.14
CA GLU A 53 -16.36 -6.96 0.75
C GLU A 53 -16.56 -6.23 -0.58
N VAL A 54 -15.57 -5.42 -1.00
CA VAL A 54 -15.59 -4.67 -2.26
C VAL A 54 -15.22 -5.55 -3.45
N GLU A 55 -16.01 -5.46 -4.52
CA GLU A 55 -15.80 -6.09 -5.83
C GLU A 55 -15.13 -5.11 -6.81
N SER A 56 -15.57 -3.86 -6.86
CA SER A 56 -14.95 -2.84 -7.73
C SER A 56 -15.27 -1.42 -7.30
N ILE A 57 -14.42 -0.48 -7.72
CA ILE A 57 -14.60 0.96 -7.50
C ILE A 57 -14.43 1.67 -8.84
N ALA A 58 -15.42 2.50 -9.21
CA ALA A 58 -15.31 3.44 -10.31
C ALA A 58 -15.31 4.86 -9.75
N PHE A 59 -14.19 5.56 -9.94
CA PHE A 59 -14.04 6.96 -9.53
C PHE A 59 -14.63 7.89 -10.58
N ASP A 60 -15.41 8.88 -10.16
CA ASP A 60 -15.83 9.95 -11.07
C ASP A 60 -14.77 11.05 -11.08
N SER A 61 -14.47 11.60 -12.26
CA SER A 61 -13.22 12.35 -12.50
C SER A 61 -13.16 13.73 -11.83
N ASP A 62 -14.23 14.14 -11.14
CA ASP A 62 -14.30 15.39 -10.35
C ASP A 62 -13.81 15.21 -8.90
N SER A 63 -13.54 13.99 -8.43
CA SER A 63 -13.04 13.75 -7.06
C SER A 63 -11.50 13.78 -7.00
N THR A 64 -10.91 14.97 -6.96
CA THR A 64 -9.50 15.12 -6.57
C THR A 64 -9.33 14.83 -5.06
N PRO A 65 -8.43 13.91 -4.66
CA PRO A 65 -7.89 13.90 -3.31
C PRO A 65 -6.95 15.11 -3.17
N THR A 66 -7.19 15.98 -2.19
CA THR A 66 -6.39 17.21 -2.02
C THR A 66 -5.02 16.91 -1.43
N ALA A 67 -4.12 16.36 -2.24
CA ALA A 67 -2.69 16.38 -1.96
C ALA A 67 -2.19 17.84 -2.04
N ASN A 68 -1.78 18.40 -0.91
CA ASN A 68 -1.47 19.82 -0.80
C ASN A 68 -0.07 20.13 -1.39
N ALA A 69 0.02 20.29 -2.71
CA ALA A 69 1.24 20.64 -3.44
C ALA A 69 1.08 21.97 -4.20
N LYS A 70 1.93 22.94 -3.88
CA LYS A 70 1.82 24.33 -4.35
C LYS A 70 2.71 24.58 -5.57
N THR A 71 2.08 24.62 -6.76
CA THR A 71 2.50 25.29 -8.02
C THR A 71 3.93 25.15 -8.54
N SER A 72 4.06 24.63 -9.76
CA SER A 72 4.42 25.46 -10.93
C SER A 72 3.90 24.85 -12.24
N ASN A 73 3.64 25.70 -13.24
CA ASN A 73 2.90 25.36 -14.46
C ASN A 73 3.72 24.55 -15.47
N ASP A 74 3.05 23.67 -16.21
CA ASP A 74 3.05 23.77 -17.68
C ASP A 74 1.66 23.37 -18.23
N THR A 75 1.32 23.89 -19.41
CA THR A 75 -0.01 23.84 -20.02
C THR A 75 0.05 23.12 -21.36
N SER A 76 -0.65 21.99 -21.48
CA SER A 76 -1.46 21.71 -22.68
C SER A 76 -2.49 20.61 -22.44
N SER A 77 -3.72 20.93 -22.82
CA SER A 77 -4.87 20.03 -22.86
C SER A 77 -4.70 18.91 -23.89
N ASN A 78 -5.09 17.69 -23.55
CA ASN A 78 -5.90 16.92 -24.50
C ASN A 78 -7.05 16.21 -23.78
N THR A 79 -8.17 16.14 -24.47
CA THR A 79 -9.46 15.70 -23.93
C THR A 79 -9.58 14.19 -24.09
N ASP A 80 -9.76 13.42 -23.02
CA ASP A 80 -10.38 12.10 -23.09
C ASP A 80 -10.99 11.68 -21.74
N LYS A 81 -12.22 11.18 -21.78
CA LYS A 81 -13.01 10.80 -20.59
C LYS A 81 -12.63 9.39 -20.12
N ASN A 82 -11.51 9.26 -19.42
CA ASN A 82 -11.07 7.96 -18.89
C ASN A 82 -11.63 7.69 -17.49
N SER A 83 -12.78 7.00 -17.42
CA SER A 83 -13.32 6.50 -16.14
C SER A 83 -12.44 5.36 -15.62
N THR A 84 -11.68 5.63 -14.55
CA THR A 84 -10.81 4.63 -13.93
C THR A 84 -11.63 3.65 -13.09
N VAL A 85 -11.86 2.45 -13.65
CA VAL A 85 -12.51 1.32 -12.97
C VAL A 85 -11.44 0.40 -12.38
N ILE A 86 -11.38 0.31 -11.06
CA ILE A 86 -10.59 -0.68 -10.34
C ILE A 86 -11.45 -1.92 -10.11
N THR A 87 -11.19 -2.99 -10.86
CA THR A 87 -11.86 -4.28 -10.72
C THR A 87 -11.07 -5.22 -9.80
N VAL A 88 -11.65 -5.62 -8.68
CA VAL A 88 -11.11 -6.69 -7.81
C VAL A 88 -11.59 -8.02 -8.37
N GLY A 89 -10.76 -8.64 -9.20
CA GLY A 89 -11.21 -9.65 -10.16
C GLY A 89 -11.78 -10.96 -9.60
N GLN A 90 -12.99 -11.30 -10.05
CA GLN A 90 -13.45 -12.68 -10.35
C GLN A 90 -14.34 -12.63 -11.59
N THR A 91 -14.16 -13.54 -12.56
CA THR A 91 -14.89 -13.53 -13.84
C THR A 91 -15.56 -14.86 -14.17
N ALA A 92 -16.90 -14.85 -14.24
CA ALA A 92 -17.80 -15.82 -14.89
C ALA A 92 -19.22 -15.20 -14.96
N PRO A 93 -20.25 -15.73 -15.67
CA PRO A 93 -20.31 -16.93 -16.56
C PRO A 93 -21.12 -16.76 -17.89
N LYS A 94 -21.43 -17.92 -18.53
CA LYS A 94 -22.53 -18.27 -19.50
C LYS A 94 -22.31 -18.09 -21.03
N THR A 95 -22.91 -18.86 -21.96
CA THR A 95 -23.36 -20.30 -22.09
C THR A 95 -23.91 -20.58 -23.52
N THR A 96 -23.53 -21.68 -24.18
CA THR A 96 -24.30 -22.40 -25.25
C THR A 96 -23.78 -23.84 -25.44
N ASP A 97 -24.68 -24.82 -25.62
CA ASP A 97 -24.39 -26.28 -25.64
C ASP A 97 -24.21 -26.90 -27.07
N PRO A 98 -24.32 -28.23 -27.31
CA PRO A 98 -23.22 -29.18 -27.65
C PRO A 98 -23.34 -29.72 -29.13
N PRO A 99 -22.62 -30.77 -29.64
CA PRO A 99 -21.80 -31.79 -28.95
C PRO A 99 -20.50 -32.28 -29.66
N THR A 100 -19.87 -33.28 -29.02
CA THR A 100 -18.96 -34.30 -29.60
C THR A 100 -17.58 -33.86 -30.12
N SER A 101 -16.57 -33.99 -29.27
CA SER A 101 -15.44 -34.93 -29.45
C SER A 101 -14.47 -34.80 -28.28
N ALA A 102 -14.07 -35.91 -27.65
CA ALA A 102 -13.12 -35.89 -26.53
C ALA A 102 -11.67 -36.01 -27.01
N PRO A 103 -10.76 -35.09 -26.63
CA PRO A 103 -9.32 -35.30 -26.72
C PRO A 103 -8.69 -35.39 -25.31
N LYS A 104 -7.72 -36.30 -25.20
CA LYS A 104 -6.92 -36.68 -24.02
C LYS A 104 -6.59 -35.54 -23.04
N ILE A 105 -6.78 -35.85 -21.75
CA ILE A 105 -6.19 -35.09 -20.64
C ILE A 105 -4.67 -35.23 -20.70
N ASN A 106 -3.99 -34.16 -21.14
CA ASN A 106 -2.60 -33.93 -20.77
C ASN A 106 -2.61 -33.05 -19.50
N THR A 107 -2.45 -33.67 -18.33
CA THR A 107 -2.16 -32.94 -17.09
C THR A 107 -0.73 -32.43 -17.12
N ASP A 108 -0.55 -31.30 -17.80
CA ASP A 108 0.61 -30.42 -17.65
C ASP A 108 0.14 -29.07 -17.10
N THR A 109 -0.52 -29.14 -15.94
CA THR A 109 -0.87 -27.95 -15.14
C THR A 109 0.41 -27.37 -14.55
N LYS A 110 1.10 -26.56 -15.36
CA LYS A 110 2.04 -25.56 -14.86
C LYS A 110 1.30 -24.69 -13.84
N VAL A 111 1.50 -24.98 -12.56
CA VAL A 111 1.01 -24.16 -11.45
C VAL A 111 1.67 -22.79 -11.62
N GLN A 112 0.90 -21.82 -12.12
CA GLN A 112 1.34 -20.43 -12.16
C GLN A 112 1.26 -19.92 -10.73
N THR A 113 2.39 -19.93 -10.02
CA THR A 113 2.49 -19.26 -8.72
C THR A 113 2.05 -17.82 -8.90
N PRO A 114 1.11 -17.32 -8.08
CA PRO A 114 0.56 -15.98 -8.26
C PRO A 114 1.68 -14.93 -8.15
N LYS A 115 1.61 -13.89 -8.98
CA LYS A 115 2.66 -12.86 -9.00
C LYS A 115 2.66 -12.11 -7.64
N PRO A 116 3.84 -11.91 -7.01
CA PRO A 116 3.95 -11.04 -5.84
C PRO A 116 3.40 -9.63 -6.10
N ILE A 117 2.78 -9.06 -5.07
CA ILE A 117 2.36 -7.65 -5.04
C ILE A 117 3.61 -6.82 -4.77
N GLU A 118 3.87 -5.81 -5.61
CA GLU A 118 5.06 -4.94 -5.49
C GLU A 118 4.66 -3.54 -5.03
N ILE A 119 5.33 -3.01 -3.99
CA ILE A 119 5.11 -1.67 -3.43
C ILE A 119 6.46 -0.94 -3.36
N GLY A 120 6.52 0.29 -3.89
CA GLY A 120 7.66 1.19 -3.71
C GLY A 120 7.42 2.17 -2.55
N VAL A 121 8.37 2.27 -1.63
CA VAL A 121 8.31 3.13 -0.44
C VAL A 121 9.60 3.92 -0.30
N LYS A 122 9.48 5.23 -0.03
CA LYS A 122 10.63 6.10 0.23
C LYS A 122 10.78 6.30 1.73
N VAL A 123 11.76 5.63 2.33
CA VAL A 123 11.97 5.62 3.79
C VAL A 123 12.89 6.75 4.18
N LEU A 124 12.36 7.74 4.91
CA LEU A 124 13.15 8.87 5.41
C LEU A 124 14.12 8.39 6.50
N ALA A 125 15.31 9.00 6.54
CA ALA A 125 16.35 8.68 7.52
C ALA A 125 16.28 9.53 8.80
N ASP A 126 15.54 10.63 8.74
CA ASP A 126 15.40 11.62 9.82
C ASP A 126 14.25 11.26 10.78
N ASN A 127 14.11 12.06 11.84
CA ASN A 127 13.10 11.88 12.88
C ASN A 127 11.66 12.24 12.44
N THR A 128 11.40 12.46 11.14
CA THR A 128 10.03 12.66 10.63
C THR A 128 9.16 11.45 11.00
N ALA A 129 7.98 11.71 11.54
CA ALA A 129 7.06 10.68 12.05
C ALA A 129 7.72 9.72 13.05
N ASN A 130 8.57 10.25 13.93
CA ASN A 130 9.34 9.50 14.94
C ASN A 130 10.28 8.43 14.33
N GLY A 131 10.82 8.68 13.14
CA GLY A 131 11.74 7.78 12.44
C GLY A 131 11.08 6.62 11.69
N TRP A 132 9.75 6.62 11.57
CA TRP A 132 8.99 5.52 10.96
C TRP A 132 8.19 5.96 9.73
N THR A 133 8.44 5.27 8.62
CA THR A 133 7.69 5.38 7.38
C THR A 133 6.65 4.25 7.30
N ASN A 134 5.36 4.59 7.21
CA ASN A 134 4.30 3.62 6.94
C ASN A 134 4.38 3.17 5.48
N SER A 135 4.42 1.85 5.23
CA SER A 135 4.47 1.29 3.86
C SER A 135 3.12 1.33 3.12
N GLY A 136 2.01 1.55 3.83
CA GLY A 136 0.65 1.36 3.32
C GLY A 136 0.19 -0.10 3.29
N TRP A 137 1.05 -1.08 3.60
CA TRP A 137 0.68 -2.49 3.67
C TRP A 137 0.23 -2.91 5.07
N VAL A 138 -0.83 -3.71 5.14
CA VAL A 138 -1.27 -4.40 6.36
C VAL A 138 -0.95 -5.89 6.18
N ALA A 139 0.11 -6.33 6.84
CA ALA A 139 0.53 -7.73 6.84
C ALA A 139 -0.44 -8.60 7.62
N ARG A 140 -0.55 -9.87 7.20
CA ARG A 140 -1.23 -10.92 7.94
C ARG A 140 -0.23 -11.94 8.45
N LYS A 141 -0.48 -12.53 9.62
CA LYS A 141 0.32 -13.64 10.16
C LYS A 141 0.41 -14.77 9.13
N GLY A 142 1.60 -15.33 8.95
CA GLY A 142 1.88 -16.36 7.93
C GLY A 142 2.14 -15.82 6.52
N GLN A 143 1.92 -14.52 6.28
CA GLN A 143 2.22 -13.92 4.99
C GLN A 143 3.74 -13.82 4.77
N LYS A 144 4.18 -14.23 3.58
CA LYS A 144 5.57 -14.13 3.15
C LYS A 144 5.83 -12.76 2.55
N ILE A 145 6.84 -12.07 3.06
CA ILE A 145 7.22 -10.71 2.68
C ILE A 145 8.71 -10.66 2.40
N ARG A 146 9.07 -10.10 1.24
CA ARG A 146 10.45 -9.80 0.85
C ARG A 146 10.61 -8.29 0.71
N ILE A 147 11.67 -7.75 1.27
CA ILE A 147 11.98 -6.32 1.24
C ILE A 147 13.39 -6.15 0.68
N SER A 148 13.61 -5.13 -0.13
CA SER A 148 14.93 -4.72 -0.60
C SER A 148 15.07 -3.21 -0.59
N GLY A 149 16.13 -2.69 0.02
CA GLY A 149 16.43 -1.27 0.12
C GLY A 149 17.64 -0.87 -0.71
N THR A 150 17.59 0.30 -1.32
CA THR A 150 18.73 0.93 -2.03
C THR A 150 18.84 2.40 -1.66
N GLY A 151 19.92 3.06 -2.09
CA GLY A 151 20.21 4.45 -1.77
C GLY A 151 21.22 4.61 -0.63
N ARG A 152 21.43 5.86 -0.21
CA ARG A 152 22.43 6.25 0.79
C ARG A 152 21.89 7.40 1.64
N ILE A 153 22.10 7.30 2.95
CA ILE A 153 21.67 8.27 3.96
C ILE A 153 22.88 8.89 4.65
N SER A 154 22.71 10.08 5.21
CA SER A 154 23.69 10.73 6.10
C SER A 154 23.31 10.47 7.55
N LEU A 155 24.31 10.07 8.36
CA LEU A 155 24.21 9.71 9.79
C LEU A 155 24.77 10.83 10.69
N GLY A 156 24.53 12.08 10.30
CA GLY A 156 25.28 13.25 10.79
C GLY A 156 26.82 13.16 10.66
N GLY A 157 27.52 14.22 11.08
CA GLY A 157 28.97 14.22 11.27
C GLY A 157 29.85 13.78 10.08
N GLY A 158 29.35 13.85 8.84
CA GLY A 158 30.03 13.35 7.64
C GLY A 158 30.05 11.82 7.49
N ARG A 159 29.28 11.10 8.32
CA ARG A 159 29.09 9.65 8.26
C ARG A 159 27.90 9.30 7.36
N TYR A 160 27.93 8.14 6.74
CA TYR A 160 26.90 7.69 5.81
C TYR A 160 26.67 6.18 5.91
N SER A 161 25.47 5.74 5.51
CA SER A 161 25.10 4.31 5.40
C SER A 161 24.30 4.00 4.13
N THR A 162 24.37 2.75 3.72
CA THR A 162 23.47 2.06 2.78
C THR A 162 22.38 1.30 3.54
N ALA A 163 21.43 0.67 2.85
CA ALA A 163 20.38 -0.14 3.51
C ALA A 163 20.96 -1.30 4.34
N SER A 164 22.09 -1.89 3.91
CA SER A 164 22.95 -2.81 4.68
C SER A 164 23.46 -2.27 6.03
N GLY A 165 23.47 -0.95 6.23
CA GLY A 165 24.07 -0.30 7.39
C GLY A 165 25.60 -0.37 7.42
N ASN A 166 26.18 0.19 8.48
CA ASN A 166 27.61 0.18 8.74
C ASN A 166 27.90 -0.54 10.07
N ALA A 167 28.46 -1.75 9.99
CA ALA A 167 28.76 -2.57 11.15
C ALA A 167 29.98 -2.08 11.97
N SER A 168 30.82 -1.20 11.40
CA SER A 168 31.98 -0.62 12.10
C SER A 168 31.63 0.59 12.96
N LEU A 169 30.42 1.14 12.83
CA LEU A 169 29.93 2.23 13.65
C LEU A 169 29.22 1.67 14.89
N THR A 170 29.86 1.81 16.06
CA THR A 170 29.22 1.50 17.35
C THR A 170 28.18 2.58 17.69
N ASP A 171 26.97 2.13 17.99
CA ASP A 171 25.88 2.94 18.52
C ASP A 171 25.04 2.04 19.45
N GLU A 172 24.99 2.37 20.73
CA GLU A 172 24.29 1.60 21.76
C GLU A 172 22.83 2.03 21.94
N LYS A 173 22.42 3.16 21.32
CA LYS A 173 21.08 3.73 21.47
C LYS A 173 20.11 3.27 20.36
N LYS A 174 20.61 2.69 19.28
CA LYS A 174 19.80 2.12 18.19
C LYS A 174 18.93 0.95 18.66
N LEU A 175 17.78 0.79 18.01
CA LEU A 175 16.76 -0.21 18.35
C LEU A 175 17.27 -1.65 18.26
N MET A 176 18.18 -1.96 17.33
CA MET A 176 18.82 -3.26 17.18
C MET A 176 20.32 -3.15 17.41
N ALA A 177 20.72 -3.08 18.68
CA ALA A 177 22.11 -2.85 19.12
C ALA A 177 23.16 -3.80 18.51
N LYS A 178 22.78 -5.04 18.17
CA LYS A 178 23.67 -6.06 17.56
C LYS A 178 23.81 -5.94 16.04
N GLU A 179 22.94 -5.18 15.39
CA GLU A 179 22.87 -5.07 13.93
C GLU A 179 23.59 -3.81 13.43
N ALA A 180 23.82 -3.70 12.12
CA ALA A 180 24.58 -2.57 11.55
C ALA A 180 23.88 -1.22 11.75
N THR A 181 24.66 -0.17 12.05
CA THR A 181 24.14 1.18 12.35
C THR A 181 23.75 1.89 11.05
N GLY A 182 22.61 2.58 11.05
CA GLY A 182 22.07 3.22 9.85
C GLY A 182 21.50 2.23 8.82
N GLY A 183 21.34 0.95 9.16
CA GLY A 183 20.74 -0.06 8.27
C GLY A 183 19.21 -0.03 8.29
N LEU A 184 18.58 -0.50 7.22
CA LEU A 184 17.12 -0.57 7.07
C LEU A 184 16.53 -1.61 8.03
N ILE A 185 15.51 -1.21 8.78
CA ILE A 185 14.71 -2.06 9.68
C ILE A 185 13.23 -1.98 9.35
N ALA A 186 12.48 -2.99 9.78
CA ALA A 186 11.03 -3.06 9.70
C ALA A 186 10.41 -3.48 11.04
N VAL A 187 9.13 -3.14 11.22
CA VAL A 187 8.27 -3.68 12.28
C VAL A 187 6.85 -3.88 11.75
N ILE A 188 6.14 -4.88 12.26
CA ILE A 188 4.72 -5.13 11.95
C ILE A 188 3.92 -4.86 13.22
N GLY A 189 2.95 -3.96 13.14
CA GLY A 189 2.27 -3.39 14.29
C GLY A 189 3.11 -2.33 15.01
N ASP A 190 2.44 -1.43 15.72
CA ASP A 190 2.98 -0.26 16.42
C ASP A 190 3.19 -0.48 17.94
N ASN A 191 2.74 -1.62 18.45
CA ASN A 191 2.60 -1.93 19.87
C ASN A 191 3.67 -2.89 20.43
N ASN A 192 4.80 -3.07 19.74
CA ASN A 192 5.80 -4.09 20.06
C ASN A 192 7.22 -3.69 19.64
N ASN A 193 8.21 -4.40 20.20
CA ASN A 193 9.64 -4.20 19.93
C ASN A 193 10.25 -5.34 19.07
N ASN A 194 9.44 -6.04 18.27
CA ASN A 194 9.91 -7.16 17.43
C ASN A 194 10.48 -6.65 16.11
N PHE A 195 11.58 -5.89 16.20
CA PHE A 195 12.24 -5.27 15.05
C PHE A 195 12.92 -6.32 14.16
N ILE A 196 12.82 -6.11 12.85
CA ILE A 196 13.37 -6.99 11.82
C ILE A 196 14.44 -6.21 11.07
N PHE A 197 15.71 -6.62 11.18
CA PHE A 197 16.79 -6.06 10.37
C PHE A 197 16.63 -6.52 8.92
N ILE A 198 16.48 -5.60 7.98
CA ILE A 198 16.27 -5.90 6.56
C ILE A 198 17.60 -5.87 5.79
N GLY A 199 18.49 -4.93 6.09
CA GLY A 199 19.70 -4.72 5.31
C GLY A 199 19.39 -4.32 3.85
N ASP A 200 20.26 -4.70 2.91
CA ASP A 200 20.00 -4.48 1.47
C ASP A 200 18.82 -5.31 0.96
N SER A 201 18.63 -6.53 1.46
CA SER A 201 17.44 -7.33 1.17
C SER A 201 17.24 -8.47 2.18
N ARG A 202 15.98 -8.68 2.60
CA ARG A 202 15.56 -9.80 3.44
C ARG A 202 14.19 -10.33 3.05
N GLU A 203 14.01 -11.62 3.22
CA GLU A 203 12.73 -12.32 3.16
C GLU A 203 12.38 -12.85 4.56
N PHE A 204 11.10 -12.77 4.95
CA PHE A 204 10.60 -13.27 6.22
C PHE A 204 9.11 -13.61 6.16
N ILE A 205 8.62 -14.33 7.18
CA ILE A 205 7.20 -14.59 7.41
C ILE A 205 6.70 -13.63 8.50
N ALA A 206 5.59 -12.94 8.25
CA ALA A 206 4.95 -12.09 9.24
C ALA A 206 4.49 -12.91 10.46
N ALA A 207 5.01 -12.57 11.63
CA ALA A 207 4.71 -13.30 12.88
C ALA A 207 3.32 -12.98 13.46
N GLN A 208 2.73 -11.86 13.06
CA GLN A 208 1.45 -11.31 13.53
C GLN A 208 0.80 -10.45 12.44
N ASP A 209 -0.47 -10.09 12.66
CA ASP A 209 -1.18 -9.12 11.83
C ASP A 209 -0.76 -7.68 12.21
N GLY A 210 -0.74 -6.76 11.25
CA GLY A 210 -0.52 -5.34 11.53
C GLY A 210 -0.02 -4.51 10.34
N ALA A 211 -0.06 -3.19 10.48
CA ALA A 211 0.58 -2.30 9.52
C ALA A 211 2.11 -2.49 9.51
N LEU A 212 2.71 -2.51 8.32
CA LEU A 212 4.16 -2.65 8.14
C LEU A 212 4.82 -1.26 8.08
N PHE A 213 5.73 -1.00 9.02
CA PHE A 213 6.53 0.23 9.08
C PHE A 213 8.00 -0.06 8.79
N LEU A 214 8.68 0.94 8.23
CA LEU A 214 10.09 0.90 7.86
C LEU A 214 10.83 2.07 8.50
N GLY A 215 12.08 1.87 8.91
CA GLY A 215 12.90 2.88 9.57
C GLY A 215 14.39 2.59 9.49
N VAL A 216 15.19 3.36 10.21
CA VAL A 216 16.66 3.27 10.24
C VAL A 216 17.14 2.79 11.61
N ASN A 217 18.08 1.84 11.64
CA ASN A 217 18.68 1.31 12.86
C ASN A 217 19.74 2.27 13.43
N GLU A 218 19.29 3.36 14.05
CA GLU A 218 20.16 4.38 14.64
C GLU A 218 19.52 5.01 15.88
N GLY A 219 20.36 5.42 16.83
CA GLY A 219 19.96 5.99 18.11
C GLY A 219 19.94 7.52 18.18
N ASN A 220 20.25 8.20 17.06
CA ASN A 220 20.06 9.63 16.87
C ASN A 220 19.56 9.87 15.44
N LEU A 221 18.32 10.33 15.28
CA LEU A 221 17.72 10.61 13.96
C LEU A 221 17.62 12.11 13.66
N ASP A 222 18.00 12.97 14.61
CA ASP A 222 17.86 14.42 14.49
C ASP A 222 18.97 15.09 13.66
N ASP A 223 20.11 14.42 13.46
CA ASP A 223 21.21 14.86 12.57
C ASP A 223 21.26 14.09 11.23
N ASN A 224 20.22 13.31 10.95
CA ASN A 224 20.11 12.50 9.74
C ASN A 224 19.51 13.27 8.56
N SER A 225 19.82 12.80 7.35
CA SER A 225 19.18 13.27 6.13
C SER A 225 19.28 12.28 4.98
N GLY A 226 18.40 12.45 4.00
CA GLY A 226 18.27 11.54 2.86
C GLY A 226 17.19 10.47 3.10
N ALA A 227 17.19 9.45 2.25
CA ALA A 227 16.22 8.36 2.29
C ALA A 227 16.78 7.09 1.65
N PHE A 228 16.15 5.96 1.95
CA PHE A 228 16.24 4.75 1.14
C PHE A 228 15.06 4.64 0.19
N ASP A 229 15.33 4.13 -1.02
CA ASP A 229 14.31 3.71 -1.97
C ASP A 229 14.11 2.20 -1.79
N VAL A 230 12.95 1.82 -1.24
CA VAL A 230 12.64 0.46 -0.79
C VAL A 230 11.56 -0.15 -1.67
N LYS A 231 11.78 -1.40 -2.09
CA LYS A 231 10.78 -2.26 -2.71
C LYS A 231 10.33 -3.33 -1.74
N ILE A 232 9.01 -3.51 -1.62
CA ILE A 232 8.36 -4.56 -0.85
C ILE A 232 7.66 -5.49 -1.85
N GLU A 233 7.91 -6.78 -1.75
CA GLU A 233 7.34 -7.84 -2.57
C GLU A 233 6.57 -8.78 -1.62
N ILE A 234 5.24 -8.82 -1.75
CA ILE A 234 4.37 -9.59 -0.87
C ILE A 234 3.81 -10.80 -1.62
N ASP A 235 3.96 -11.99 -1.04
CA ASP A 235 3.30 -13.19 -1.52
C ASP A 235 1.78 -13.08 -1.25
N PRO A 236 0.92 -13.20 -2.28
CA PRO A 236 -0.53 -13.21 -2.09
C PRO A 236 -1.03 -14.50 -1.40
N GLU A 237 -0.22 -15.56 -1.34
CA GLU A 237 -0.53 -16.75 -0.54
C GLU A 237 -0.05 -16.58 0.91
N ILE A 238 -0.91 -16.95 1.86
CA ILE A 238 -0.54 -17.03 3.28
C ILE A 238 -0.01 -18.44 3.52
N GLY A 239 1.23 -18.55 4.00
CA GLY A 239 1.81 -19.81 4.45
C GLY A 239 1.09 -20.28 5.71
N TYR A 240 0.38 -21.41 5.60
CA TYR A 240 -0.30 -22.10 6.70
C TYR A 240 0.69 -22.86 7.61
#